data_AF-A0A968LBV1-F1
#
_entry.id   AF-A0A968LBV1-F1
#
_cell.length_a   1.000
_cell.length_b   1.000
_cell.length_c   1.000
_cell.angle_alpha   90.00
_cell.angle_beta   90.00
_cell.angle_gamma   90.00
#
_symmetry.space_group_name_H-M   'P 1'
#
loop_
_entity.id
_entity.type
_entity.pdbx_description
1 polymer ?
#
loop_
_entity_poly.entity_id
_entity_poly.type
_entity_poly.pdbx_seq_one_letter_code
_entity_poly.pdbx_strand_id
1 'polypeptide(L)'
;MQALEREFQILREGNVALRRGELLAFGVVRAPTSVEALQAVSQLLLEANRTVLRTTLPGVEDVNRQAIEIRRVEVEQLARQIGDGREYIVRVLSAANYLRGETGVRVVADFLPNRIIFFKGDILANLEIDPKAMPIEEVRQRIDLLLLTSQLRARNSGMVQDTIQLGDGSTTTFLSFLEGLQTELQQYDEPITIRAVASEVLYTAGPLRMELVAMRGGEVVARTG
;
A
#
# COMPACT_ATOMS: atom_id res chain seq x y z
N MET A 1 22.85 -6.21 -35.18
CA MET A 1 22.91 -5.62 -33.84
C MET A 1 21.54 -5.44 -33.20
N GLN A 2 20.54 -4.85 -33.88
CA GLN A 2 19.20 -4.61 -33.30
C GLN A 2 18.38 -5.84 -32.86
N ALA A 3 18.68 -7.04 -33.36
CA ALA A 3 17.99 -8.28 -32.96
C ALA A 3 18.54 -8.82 -31.62
N LEU A 4 19.86 -8.74 -31.44
CA LEU A 4 20.55 -9.20 -30.23
C LEU A 4 20.23 -8.31 -29.01
N GLU A 5 20.12 -7.00 -29.22
CA GLU A 5 19.69 -6.05 -28.19
C GLU A 5 18.25 -6.32 -27.72
N ARG A 6 17.35 -6.66 -28.66
CA ARG A 6 15.95 -7.01 -28.35
C ARG A 6 15.84 -8.33 -27.60
N GLU A 7 16.59 -9.34 -28.02
CA GLU A 7 16.62 -10.65 -27.34
C GLU A 7 17.21 -10.55 -25.93
N PHE A 8 18.26 -9.74 -25.75
CA PHE A 8 18.83 -9.43 -24.43
C PHE A 8 17.85 -8.65 -23.54
N GLN A 9 17.09 -7.71 -24.11
CA GLN A 9 16.10 -6.94 -23.38
C GLN A 9 14.95 -7.83 -22.86
N ILE A 10 14.45 -8.75 -23.68
CA ILE A 10 13.39 -9.71 -23.31
C ILE A 10 13.88 -10.67 -22.21
N LEU A 11 15.11 -11.17 -22.31
CA LEU A 11 15.72 -12.00 -21.27
C LEU A 11 15.95 -11.26 -19.95
N ARG A 12 16.24 -9.95 -20.01
CA ARG A 12 16.32 -9.09 -18.82
C ARG A 12 14.95 -8.89 -18.19
N GLU A 13 13.91 -8.64 -18.96
CA GLU A 13 12.55 -8.45 -18.46
C GLU A 13 12.03 -9.67 -17.69
N GLY A 14 12.38 -10.89 -18.12
CA GLY A 14 12.06 -12.13 -17.41
C GLY A 14 12.86 -12.38 -16.12
N ASN A 15 13.96 -11.64 -15.89
CA ASN A 15 14.90 -11.83 -14.77
C ASN A 15 15.04 -10.60 -13.86
N VAL A 16 14.21 -9.56 -14.04
CA VAL A 16 14.22 -8.38 -13.17
C VAL A 16 13.79 -8.78 -11.76
N ALA A 17 14.69 -8.63 -10.81
CA ALA A 17 14.45 -8.88 -9.39
C ALA A 17 13.94 -7.62 -8.68
N LEU A 18 14.45 -6.44 -9.05
CA LEU A 18 13.99 -5.15 -8.51
C LEU A 18 13.72 -4.16 -9.63
N ARG A 19 12.65 -3.39 -9.52
CA ARG A 19 12.32 -2.30 -10.45
C ARG A 19 12.75 -0.95 -9.88
N ARG A 20 13.07 0.00 -10.76
CA ARG A 20 13.30 1.39 -10.36
C ARG A 20 12.06 1.95 -9.67
N GLY A 21 12.26 2.59 -8.52
CA GLY A 21 11.20 3.15 -7.70
C GLY A 21 10.49 2.12 -6.82
N GLU A 22 10.90 0.85 -6.86
CA GLU A 22 10.35 -0.17 -5.97
C GLU A 22 10.68 0.15 -4.51
N LEU A 23 9.67 0.04 -3.63
CA LEU A 23 9.78 0.30 -2.21
C LEU A 23 10.49 -0.86 -1.51
N LEU A 24 11.69 -0.61 -0.99
CA LEU A 24 12.54 -1.61 -0.33
C LEU A 24 12.34 -1.64 1.18
N ALA A 25 12.09 -0.47 1.77
CA ALA A 25 11.72 -0.27 3.17
C ALA A 25 10.95 1.05 3.34
N PHE A 26 10.14 1.12 4.39
CA PHE A 26 9.38 2.32 4.74
C PHE A 26 9.18 2.40 6.25
N GLY A 27 9.03 3.60 6.79
CA GLY A 27 8.64 3.77 8.19
C GLY A 27 8.20 5.19 8.51
N VAL A 28 7.42 5.31 9.58
CA VAL A 28 7.09 6.61 10.19
C VAL A 28 8.18 6.96 11.18
N VAL A 29 8.85 8.08 10.94
CA VAL A 29 9.94 8.60 11.77
C VAL A 29 9.46 9.87 12.45
N ARG A 30 9.57 9.89 13.79
CA ARG A 30 9.43 11.08 14.61
C ARG A 30 10.71 11.25 15.42
N ALA A 31 11.51 12.22 15.03
CA ALA A 31 12.82 12.44 15.62
C ALA A 31 12.98 13.90 16.04
N PRO A 32 13.08 14.21 17.35
CA PRO A 32 13.35 15.56 17.84
C PRO A 32 14.65 16.17 17.33
N THR A 33 15.64 15.35 16.98
CA THR A 33 16.96 15.79 16.52
C THR A 33 17.42 15.08 15.24
N SER A 34 18.36 15.70 14.53
CA SER A 34 18.99 15.10 13.34
C SER A 34 19.78 13.83 13.66
N VAL A 35 20.28 13.67 14.89
CA VAL A 35 21.00 12.46 15.33
C VAL A 35 20.05 11.28 15.49
N GLU A 36 18.90 11.49 16.12
CA GLU A 36 17.85 10.46 16.23
C GLU A 36 17.26 10.12 14.85
N ALA A 37 17.07 11.13 14.00
CA ALA A 37 16.63 10.93 12.62
C ALA A 37 17.62 10.05 11.85
N LEU A 38 18.92 10.29 12.00
CA LEU A 38 19.96 9.50 11.35
C LEU A 38 19.95 8.04 11.80
N GLN A 39 19.71 7.78 13.09
CA GLN A 39 19.57 6.43 13.63
C GLN A 39 18.35 5.72 13.02
N ALA A 40 17.19 6.39 12.98
CA ALA A 40 15.98 5.85 12.39
C ALA A 40 16.14 5.53 10.90
N VAL A 41 16.73 6.45 10.12
CA VAL A 41 16.98 6.24 8.69
C VAL A 41 17.97 5.09 8.48
N SER A 42 18.95 4.94 9.36
CA SER A 42 19.91 3.82 9.30
C SER A 42 19.23 2.47 9.54
N GLN A 43 18.23 2.37 10.43
CA GLN A 43 17.42 1.15 10.58
C GLN A 43 16.64 0.83 9.30
N LEU A 44 16.04 1.83 8.66
CA LEU A 44 15.35 1.64 7.38
C LEU A 44 16.30 1.18 6.26
N LEU A 45 17.54 1.67 6.23
CA LEU A 45 18.56 1.20 5.29
C LEU A 45 18.95 -0.26 5.56
N LEU A 46 19.03 -0.69 6.82
CA LEU A 46 19.26 -2.09 7.17
C LEU A 46 18.09 -2.99 6.72
N GLU A 47 16.85 -2.54 6.89
CA GLU A 47 15.67 -3.24 6.39
C GLU A 47 15.67 -3.33 4.85
N ALA A 48 15.97 -2.23 4.16
CA ALA A 48 16.10 -2.21 2.72
C ALA A 48 17.19 -3.18 2.24
N ASN A 49 18.33 -3.24 2.93
CA ASN A 49 19.41 -4.19 2.64
C ASN A 49 18.93 -5.64 2.73
N ARG A 50 18.16 -5.99 3.77
CA ARG A 50 17.57 -7.33 3.92
C ARG A 50 16.57 -7.65 2.81
N THR A 51 15.73 -6.68 2.43
CA THR A 51 14.80 -6.83 1.31
C THR A 51 15.55 -7.11 0.02
N VAL A 52 16.60 -6.34 -0.28
CA VAL A 52 17.44 -6.55 -1.48
C VAL A 52 18.09 -7.93 -1.47
N LEU A 53 18.72 -8.36 -0.37
CA LEU A 53 19.34 -9.68 -0.27
C LEU A 53 18.35 -10.81 -0.58
N ARG A 54 17.15 -10.76 0.02
CA ARG A 54 16.10 -11.77 -0.19
C ARG A 54 15.62 -11.80 -1.64
N THR A 55 15.55 -10.65 -2.29
CA THR A 55 15.00 -10.54 -3.65
C THR A 55 16.04 -10.84 -4.74
N THR A 56 17.26 -10.33 -4.62
CA THR A 56 18.31 -10.51 -5.64
C THR A 56 19.16 -11.76 -5.43
N LEU A 57 19.33 -12.23 -4.19
CA LEU A 57 20.19 -13.37 -3.82
C LEU A 57 19.44 -14.38 -2.92
N PRO A 58 18.37 -15.03 -3.43
CA PRO A 58 17.63 -16.01 -2.63
C PRO A 58 18.55 -17.18 -2.22
N GLY A 59 18.50 -17.56 -0.94
CA GLY A 59 19.30 -18.66 -0.38
C GLY A 59 20.65 -18.24 0.22
N VAL A 60 21.02 -16.96 0.16
CA VAL A 60 22.15 -16.43 0.91
C VAL A 60 21.67 -16.03 2.31
N GLU A 61 22.12 -16.74 3.35
CA GLU A 61 21.74 -16.49 4.75
C GLU A 61 22.60 -15.41 5.44
N ASP A 62 23.61 -14.87 4.75
CA ASP A 62 24.46 -13.83 5.32
C ASP A 62 23.73 -12.47 5.38
N VAL A 63 23.06 -12.26 6.51
CA VAL A 63 22.35 -11.03 6.86
C VAL A 63 23.27 -9.81 7.04
N ASN A 64 24.58 -9.99 7.14
CA ASN A 64 25.55 -8.89 7.31
C ASN A 64 26.18 -8.43 5.99
N ARG A 65 25.88 -9.09 4.87
CA ARG A 65 26.36 -8.67 3.56
C ARG A 65 25.75 -7.34 3.17
N GLN A 66 26.60 -6.36 2.86
CA GLN A 66 26.15 -5.11 2.25
C GLN A 66 25.72 -5.35 0.80
N ALA A 67 24.44 -5.13 0.52
CA ALA A 67 23.82 -5.29 -0.79
C ALA A 67 23.36 -3.96 -1.39
N ILE A 68 23.22 -2.91 -0.58
CA ILE A 68 22.81 -1.57 -1.02
C ILE A 68 23.94 -0.53 -1.00
N GLU A 69 23.81 0.46 -1.87
CA GLU A 69 24.66 1.64 -1.97
C GLU A 69 23.82 2.92 -1.89
N ILE A 70 24.20 3.82 -0.99
CA ILE A 70 23.60 5.16 -0.85
C ILE A 70 24.69 6.15 -0.45
N ARG A 71 24.60 7.40 -0.92
CA ARG A 71 25.62 8.39 -0.56
C ARG A 71 25.36 8.89 0.85
N ARG A 72 26.39 8.84 1.70
CA ARG A 72 26.32 9.33 3.09
C ARG A 72 25.74 10.75 3.20
N VAL A 73 26.14 11.64 2.28
CA VAL A 73 25.67 13.02 2.24
C VAL A 73 24.15 13.13 2.06
N GLU A 74 23.52 12.22 1.30
CA GLU A 74 22.06 12.19 1.10
C GLU A 74 21.35 11.81 2.40
N VAL A 75 21.88 10.79 3.10
CA VAL A 75 21.34 10.33 4.38
C VAL A 75 21.43 11.42 5.44
N GLU A 76 22.59 12.09 5.53
CA GLU A 76 22.79 13.19 6.48
C GLU A 76 21.92 14.42 6.16
N GLN A 77 21.70 14.72 4.87
CA GLN A 77 20.78 15.79 4.46
C GLN A 77 19.34 15.46 4.84
N LEU A 78 18.87 14.25 4.54
CA LEU A 78 17.53 13.78 4.90
C LEU A 78 17.34 13.84 6.42
N ALA A 79 18.29 13.34 7.21
CA ALA A 79 18.22 13.35 8.67
C ALA A 79 18.14 14.78 9.24
N ARG A 80 18.86 15.75 8.66
CA ARG A 80 18.74 17.16 9.04
C ARG A 80 17.37 17.76 8.74
N GLN A 81 16.70 17.29 7.69
CA GLN A 81 15.39 17.81 7.27
C GLN A 81 14.22 17.25 8.10
N ILE A 82 14.33 16.02 8.60
CA ILE A 82 13.26 15.36 9.37
C ILE A 82 13.51 15.34 10.89
N GLY A 83 14.67 15.82 11.34
CA GLY A 83 15.07 15.89 12.74
C GLY A 83 14.52 17.12 13.46
N ASP A 84 13.23 17.41 13.31
CA ASP A 84 12.55 18.60 13.84
C ASP A 84 11.38 18.27 14.80
N GLY A 85 11.21 16.99 15.14
CA GLY A 85 10.18 16.48 16.05
C GLY A 85 8.81 16.19 15.41
N ARG A 86 8.62 16.50 14.12
CA ARG A 86 7.41 16.15 13.36
C ARG A 86 7.47 14.71 12.87
N GLU A 87 6.32 14.19 12.44
CA GLU A 87 6.23 12.86 11.85
C GLU A 87 6.41 12.92 10.34
N TYR A 88 7.32 12.08 9.85
CA TYR A 88 7.60 11.90 8.43
C TYR A 88 7.52 10.44 8.06
N ILE A 89 7.04 10.16 6.86
CA ILE A 89 7.25 8.87 6.22
C ILE A 89 8.59 8.95 5.52
N VAL A 90 9.49 8.02 5.83
CA VAL A 90 10.75 7.84 5.12
C VAL A 90 10.63 6.58 4.26
N ARG A 91 11.05 6.67 3.01
CA ARG A 91 11.03 5.55 2.06
C ARG A 91 12.42 5.31 1.52
N VAL A 92 12.78 4.05 1.38
CA VAL A 92 13.99 3.62 0.67
C VAL A 92 13.55 2.94 -0.61
N LEU A 93 13.97 3.48 -1.74
CA LEU A 93 13.54 3.08 -3.08
C LEU A 93 14.73 2.58 -3.89
N SER A 94 14.51 1.59 -4.76
CA SER A 94 15.53 1.21 -5.75
C SER A 94 15.76 2.33 -6.77
N ALA A 95 17.01 2.72 -7.00
CA ALA A 95 17.34 3.79 -7.95
C ALA A 95 17.29 3.34 -9.42
N ALA A 96 17.31 2.02 -9.67
CA ALA A 96 17.37 1.42 -11.01
C ALA A 96 16.67 0.06 -11.07
N ASN A 97 16.65 -0.56 -12.24
CA ASN A 97 16.25 -1.95 -12.38
C ASN A 97 17.47 -2.84 -12.08
N TYR A 98 17.27 -3.91 -11.33
CA TYR A 98 18.30 -4.89 -11.00
C TYR A 98 17.85 -6.30 -11.34
N LEU A 99 18.77 -7.10 -11.87
CA LEU A 99 18.55 -8.51 -12.16
C LEU A 99 18.86 -9.37 -10.94
N ARG A 100 18.36 -10.62 -10.96
CA ARG A 100 18.75 -11.63 -9.97
C ARG A 100 20.27 -11.84 -10.01
N GLY A 101 20.90 -11.88 -8.84
CA GLY A 101 22.35 -12.03 -8.67
C GLY A 101 23.14 -10.71 -8.57
N GLU A 102 22.55 -9.58 -8.96
CA GLU A 102 23.23 -8.28 -8.86
C GLU A 102 23.37 -7.81 -7.40
N THR A 103 24.48 -7.13 -7.13
CA THR A 103 24.83 -6.53 -5.83
C THR A 103 25.24 -5.07 -6.03
N GLY A 104 25.37 -4.29 -4.96
CA GLY A 104 25.60 -2.85 -5.08
C GLY A 104 24.35 -2.14 -5.60
N VAL A 105 23.18 -2.54 -5.09
CA VAL A 105 21.89 -1.94 -5.45
C VAL A 105 21.87 -0.51 -4.95
N ARG A 106 21.93 0.45 -5.88
CA ARG A 106 21.81 1.86 -5.56
C ARG A 106 20.39 2.15 -5.09
N VAL A 107 20.28 2.78 -3.94
CA VAL A 107 19.00 3.19 -3.36
C VAL A 107 18.94 4.69 -3.19
N VAL A 108 17.72 5.22 -3.24
CA VAL A 108 17.42 6.61 -2.90
C VAL A 108 16.53 6.58 -1.66
N ALA A 109 16.80 7.47 -0.70
CA ALA A 109 15.92 7.71 0.42
C ALA A 109 15.21 9.05 0.23
N ASP A 110 13.90 9.08 0.39
CA ASP A 110 13.10 10.29 0.39
C ASP A 110 12.14 10.34 1.59
N PHE A 111 11.47 11.47 1.76
CA PHE A 111 10.54 11.65 2.87
C PHE A 111 9.33 12.50 2.49
N LEU A 112 8.22 12.28 3.20
CA LEU A 112 6.96 13.01 3.06
C LEU A 112 6.39 13.27 4.47
N PRO A 113 5.72 14.40 4.74
CA PRO A 113 5.03 14.61 6.02
C PRO A 113 3.98 13.51 6.27
N ASN A 114 3.94 12.96 7.49
CA ASN A 114 2.87 12.05 7.88
C ASN A 114 1.64 12.86 8.29
N ARG A 115 0.63 12.94 7.42
CA ARG A 115 -0.55 13.77 7.63
C ARG A 115 -1.83 12.95 7.54
N ILE A 116 -2.88 13.44 8.21
CA ILE A 116 -4.24 12.92 8.06
C ILE A 116 -4.70 13.15 6.62
N ILE A 117 -5.27 12.11 6.01
CA ILE A 117 -5.85 12.15 4.66
C ILE A 117 -7.33 11.82 4.64
N PHE A 118 -7.83 11.10 5.65
CA PHE A 118 -9.27 10.88 5.88
C PHE A 118 -9.57 10.86 7.38
N PHE A 119 -10.73 11.37 7.77
CA PHE A 119 -11.28 11.20 9.11
C PHE A 119 -12.14 9.93 9.17
N LYS A 120 -12.33 9.43 10.39
CA LYS A 120 -13.27 8.33 10.63
C LYS A 120 -14.66 8.71 10.13
N GLY A 121 -15.29 7.83 9.36
CA GLY A 121 -16.60 8.06 8.76
C GLY A 121 -16.56 8.69 7.37
N ASP A 122 -15.39 9.10 6.86
CA ASP A 122 -15.27 9.59 5.50
C ASP A 122 -15.62 8.49 4.49
N ILE A 123 -16.48 8.82 3.53
CA ILE A 123 -16.83 7.91 2.44
C ILE A 123 -15.69 7.93 1.43
N LEU A 124 -15.04 6.78 1.24
CA LEU A 124 -13.96 6.57 0.28
C LEU A 124 -14.49 6.32 -1.13
N ALA A 125 -15.52 5.50 -1.24
CA ALA A 125 -16.23 5.23 -2.48
C ALA A 125 -17.67 4.79 -2.16
N ASN A 126 -18.55 4.86 -3.16
CA ASN A 126 -19.91 4.35 -3.06
C ASN A 126 -20.28 3.58 -4.33
N LEU A 127 -21.24 2.67 -4.17
CA LEU A 127 -21.79 1.83 -5.21
C LEU A 127 -23.30 1.72 -4.99
N GLU A 128 -24.08 1.90 -6.05
CA GLU A 128 -25.51 1.60 -6.07
C GLU A 128 -25.75 0.26 -6.77
N ILE A 129 -26.62 -0.56 -6.16
CA ILE A 129 -27.05 -1.86 -6.67
C ILE A 129 -28.56 -1.82 -6.84
N ASP A 130 -29.00 -2.18 -8.04
CA ASP A 130 -30.42 -2.42 -8.34
C ASP A 130 -30.65 -3.94 -8.43
N PRO A 131 -31.38 -4.54 -7.46
CA PRO A 131 -31.63 -5.97 -7.42
C PRO A 131 -32.36 -6.49 -8.68
N LYS A 132 -33.15 -5.65 -9.35
CA LYS A 132 -33.93 -6.04 -10.54
C LYS A 132 -33.10 -6.10 -11.81
N ALA A 133 -32.03 -5.31 -11.84
CA ALA A 133 -31.21 -5.11 -13.04
C ALA A 133 -29.86 -5.84 -12.96
N MET A 134 -29.45 -6.32 -11.78
CA MET A 134 -28.10 -6.86 -11.57
C MET A 134 -28.13 -8.30 -11.02
N PRO A 135 -27.59 -9.29 -11.76
CA PRO A 135 -27.35 -10.61 -11.20
C PRO A 135 -26.24 -10.56 -10.14
N ILE A 136 -26.26 -11.53 -9.21
CA ILE A 136 -25.33 -11.57 -8.06
C ILE A 136 -23.84 -11.57 -8.45
N GLU A 137 -23.49 -12.17 -9.60
CA GLU A 137 -22.11 -12.15 -10.10
C GLU A 137 -21.65 -10.74 -10.51
N GLU A 138 -22.57 -9.92 -11.04
CA GLU A 138 -22.27 -8.52 -11.36
C GLU A 138 -22.06 -7.69 -10.09
N VAL A 139 -22.81 -7.99 -9.02
CA VAL A 139 -22.65 -7.34 -7.71
C VAL A 139 -21.24 -7.55 -7.15
N ARG A 140 -20.69 -8.77 -7.26
CA ARG A 140 -19.31 -9.06 -6.82
C ARG A 140 -18.29 -8.21 -7.57
N GLN A 141 -18.39 -8.16 -8.90
CA GLN A 141 -17.48 -7.35 -9.72
C GLN A 141 -17.56 -5.86 -9.37
N ARG A 142 -18.77 -5.37 -9.06
CA ARG A 142 -18.98 -3.98 -8.63
C ARG A 142 -18.38 -3.71 -7.24
N ILE A 143 -18.42 -4.67 -6.31
CA ILE A 143 -17.73 -4.57 -5.03
C ILE A 143 -16.20 -4.54 -5.23
N ASP A 144 -15.66 -5.37 -6.11
CA ASP A 144 -14.22 -5.33 -6.44
C ASP A 144 -13.82 -3.95 -7.00
N LEU A 145 -14.66 -3.36 -7.86
CA LEU A 145 -14.47 -2.00 -8.37
C LEU A 145 -14.57 -0.94 -7.27
N LEU A 146 -15.48 -1.09 -6.31
CA LEU A 146 -15.59 -0.21 -5.15
C LEU A 146 -14.30 -0.23 -4.31
N LEU A 147 -13.73 -1.43 -4.07
CA LEU A 147 -12.48 -1.60 -3.35
C LEU A 147 -11.30 -0.97 -4.09
N LEU A 148 -11.18 -1.23 -5.40
CA LEU A 148 -10.16 -0.63 -6.25
C LEU A 148 -10.26 0.90 -6.27
N THR A 149 -11.48 1.44 -6.38
CA THR A 149 -11.72 2.89 -6.38
C THR A 149 -11.33 3.52 -5.05
N SER A 150 -11.59 2.83 -3.93
CA SER A 150 -11.18 3.26 -2.59
C SER A 150 -9.65 3.30 -2.46
N GLN A 151 -8.95 2.28 -2.97
CA GLN A 151 -7.48 2.25 -3.01
C GLN A 151 -6.90 3.37 -3.87
N LEU A 152 -7.43 3.56 -5.08
CA LEU A 152 -7.00 4.64 -5.97
C LEU A 152 -7.19 6.01 -5.33
N ARG A 153 -8.32 6.24 -4.64
CA ARG A 153 -8.56 7.47 -3.90
C ARG A 153 -7.55 7.66 -2.77
N ALA A 154 -7.24 6.60 -2.01
CA ALA A 154 -6.23 6.65 -0.95
C ALA A 154 -4.84 6.98 -1.51
N ARG A 155 -4.42 6.31 -2.59
CA ARG A 155 -3.16 6.59 -3.31
C ARG A 155 -3.10 8.03 -3.80
N ASN A 156 -4.15 8.51 -4.45
CA ASN A 156 -4.22 9.88 -4.97
C ASN A 156 -4.20 10.94 -3.85
N SER A 157 -4.63 10.57 -2.64
CA SER A 157 -4.55 11.42 -1.45
C SER A 157 -3.16 11.40 -0.79
N GLY A 158 -2.26 10.53 -1.26
CA GLY A 158 -0.87 10.42 -0.82
C GLY A 158 -0.61 9.26 0.14
N MET A 159 -1.50 8.27 0.23
CA MET A 159 -1.23 7.06 1.01
C MET A 159 -0.11 6.24 0.37
N VAL A 160 0.90 5.87 1.16
CA VAL A 160 2.07 5.10 0.71
C VAL A 160 1.79 3.60 0.76
N GLN A 161 1.26 3.09 1.88
CA GLN A 161 0.80 1.71 1.99
C GLN A 161 -0.71 1.65 1.86
N ASP A 162 -1.23 1.37 0.68
CA ASP A 162 -2.68 1.34 0.41
C ASP A 162 -3.28 -0.07 0.44
N THR A 163 -2.63 -0.99 1.17
CA THR A 163 -3.20 -2.31 1.45
C THR A 163 -4.52 -2.14 2.20
N ILE A 164 -5.59 -2.73 1.67
CA ILE A 164 -6.91 -2.70 2.31
C ILE A 164 -6.89 -3.57 3.55
N GLN A 165 -7.47 -3.05 4.64
CA GLN A 165 -7.89 -3.81 5.81
C GLN A 165 -9.39 -3.55 6.02
N LEU A 166 -10.22 -4.58 5.77
CA LEU A 166 -11.67 -4.51 5.95
C LEU A 166 -12.04 -4.92 7.37
N GLY A 167 -12.69 -4.03 8.13
CA GLY A 167 -13.14 -4.34 9.49
C GLY A 167 -12.01 -4.82 10.40
N ASP A 168 -12.15 -6.03 10.93
CA ASP A 168 -11.15 -6.72 11.75
C ASP A 168 -10.02 -7.38 10.93
N GLY A 169 -10.05 -7.27 9.60
CA GLY A 169 -9.11 -7.92 8.69
C GLY A 169 -9.40 -9.41 8.46
N SER A 170 -10.55 -9.92 8.93
CA SER A 170 -10.93 -11.32 8.78
C SER A 170 -11.66 -11.58 7.47
N THR A 171 -11.23 -12.61 6.74
CA THR A 171 -11.95 -13.14 5.57
C THR A 171 -13.38 -13.55 5.93
N THR A 172 -13.60 -14.06 7.15
CA THR A 172 -14.92 -14.48 7.62
C THR A 172 -15.89 -13.29 7.68
N THR A 173 -15.45 -12.15 8.19
CA THR A 173 -16.25 -10.93 8.29
C THR A 173 -16.71 -10.43 6.91
N PHE A 174 -15.81 -10.49 5.92
CA PHE A 174 -16.15 -10.15 4.54
C PHE A 174 -17.14 -11.14 3.92
N LEU A 175 -16.98 -12.44 4.15
CA LEU A 175 -17.92 -13.46 3.67
C LEU A 175 -19.32 -13.28 4.28
N SER A 176 -19.41 -13.05 5.59
CA SER A 176 -20.70 -12.79 6.25
C SER A 176 -21.39 -11.53 5.72
N PHE A 177 -20.61 -10.50 5.37
CA PHE A 177 -21.16 -9.32 4.69
C PHE A 177 -21.76 -9.67 3.32
N LEU A 178 -21.07 -10.48 2.51
CA LEU A 178 -21.57 -10.90 1.20
C LEU A 178 -22.83 -11.77 1.32
N GLU A 179 -22.87 -12.69 2.29
CA GLU A 179 -24.04 -13.53 2.57
C GLU A 179 -25.25 -12.69 2.98
N GLY A 180 -25.06 -11.74 3.91
CA GLY A 180 -26.11 -10.82 4.34
C GLY A 180 -26.61 -9.96 3.18
N LEU A 181 -25.71 -9.41 2.36
CA LEU A 181 -26.08 -8.67 1.16
C LEU A 181 -26.89 -9.52 0.18
N GLN A 182 -26.50 -10.78 -0.03
CA GLN A 182 -27.23 -11.69 -0.91
C GLN A 182 -28.65 -11.95 -0.39
N THR A 183 -28.83 -12.15 0.92
CA THR A 183 -30.16 -12.29 1.52
C THR A 183 -31.02 -11.06 1.27
N GLU A 184 -30.47 -9.86 1.46
CA GLU A 184 -31.19 -8.61 1.25
C GLU A 184 -31.62 -8.42 -0.22
N LEU A 185 -30.76 -8.75 -1.17
CA LEU A 185 -31.04 -8.65 -2.61
C LEU A 185 -32.08 -9.69 -3.10
N GLN A 186 -32.21 -10.83 -2.42
CA GLN A 186 -33.22 -11.85 -2.75
C GLN A 186 -34.58 -11.56 -2.13
N GLN A 187 -34.60 -10.92 -0.96
CA GLN A 187 -35.82 -10.65 -0.22
C GLN A 187 -36.49 -9.33 -0.62
N TYR A 188 -35.70 -8.35 -1.07
CA TYR A 188 -36.19 -7.01 -1.35
C TYR A 188 -35.77 -6.52 -2.73
N ASP A 189 -36.71 -5.86 -3.39
CA ASP A 189 -36.61 -5.31 -4.75
C ASP A 189 -36.09 -3.86 -4.76
N GLU A 190 -35.71 -3.32 -3.60
CA GLU A 190 -35.29 -1.93 -3.44
C GLU A 190 -33.78 -1.77 -3.65
N PRO A 191 -33.32 -0.65 -4.24
CA PRO A 191 -31.89 -0.40 -4.41
C PRO A 191 -31.12 -0.37 -3.09
N ILE A 192 -29.92 -0.94 -3.12
CA ILE A 192 -28.97 -0.94 -2.00
C ILE A 192 -27.79 -0.04 -2.35
N THR A 193 -27.42 0.85 -1.44
CA THR A 193 -26.17 1.60 -1.53
C THR A 193 -25.11 0.94 -0.67
N ILE A 194 -23.99 0.55 -1.25
CA ILE A 194 -22.81 0.10 -0.51
C ILE A 194 -21.81 1.26 -0.44
N ARG A 195 -21.32 1.57 0.75
CA ARG A 195 -20.27 2.56 0.98
C ARG A 195 -19.03 1.90 1.55
N ALA A 196 -17.90 2.26 0.97
CA ALA A 196 -16.58 2.10 1.57
C ALA A 196 -16.33 3.29 2.49
N VAL A 197 -16.17 3.05 3.79
CA VAL A 197 -16.07 4.11 4.80
C VAL A 197 -14.79 3.94 5.60
N ALA A 198 -14.04 5.02 5.83
CA ALA A 198 -12.88 4.97 6.72
C ALA A 198 -13.31 4.60 8.15
N SER A 199 -12.78 3.50 8.68
CA SER A 199 -13.15 2.99 10.02
C SER A 199 -12.45 3.76 11.16
N GLU A 200 -11.42 4.52 10.82
CA GLU A 200 -10.62 5.35 11.72
C GLU A 200 -10.03 6.56 10.98
N VAL A 201 -9.23 7.38 11.69
CA VAL A 201 -8.43 8.44 11.04
C VAL A 201 -7.30 7.79 10.25
N LEU A 202 -7.24 8.06 8.96
CA LEU A 202 -6.23 7.51 8.06
C LEU A 202 -5.13 8.53 7.78
N TYR A 203 -3.90 8.05 7.79
CA TYR A 203 -2.71 8.84 7.53
C TYR A 203 -2.08 8.45 6.19
N THR A 204 -1.24 9.33 5.67
CA THR A 204 -0.39 9.05 4.49
C THR A 204 0.44 7.78 4.63
N ALA A 205 0.75 7.32 5.85
CA ALA A 205 1.51 6.09 6.05
C ALA A 205 0.71 4.84 5.63
N GLY A 206 -0.61 4.85 5.79
CA GLY A 206 -1.46 3.67 5.67
C GLY A 206 -1.42 2.77 6.92
N PRO A 207 -2.05 1.58 6.89
CA PRO A 207 -2.81 0.99 5.78
C PRO A 207 -4.17 1.67 5.52
N LEU A 208 -4.88 1.23 4.47
CA LEU A 208 -6.24 1.67 4.18
C LEU A 208 -7.25 0.87 5.02
N ARG A 209 -7.54 1.34 6.23
CA ARG A 209 -8.54 0.72 7.12
C ARG A 209 -9.93 1.27 6.81
N MET A 210 -10.84 0.37 6.46
CA MET A 210 -12.19 0.75 6.06
C MET A 210 -13.22 -0.34 6.37
N GLU A 211 -14.48 0.04 6.36
CA GLU A 211 -15.64 -0.85 6.45
C GLU A 211 -16.49 -0.73 5.19
N LEU A 212 -17.16 -1.81 4.84
CA LEU A 212 -18.28 -1.78 3.90
C LEU A 212 -19.58 -1.64 4.70
N VAL A 213 -20.42 -0.71 4.29
CA VAL A 213 -21.74 -0.47 4.87
C VAL A 213 -22.77 -0.51 3.75
N ALA A 214 -23.64 -1.52 3.78
CA ALA A 214 -24.77 -1.63 2.87
C ALA A 214 -26.00 -0.99 3.51
N MET A 215 -26.71 -0.15 2.76
CA MET A 215 -27.90 0.55 3.22
C MET A 215 -29.05 0.41 2.23
N ARG A 216 -30.26 0.24 2.77
CA ARG A 216 -31.53 0.33 2.03
C ARG A 216 -32.38 1.41 2.71
N GLY A 217 -32.93 2.35 1.94
CA GLY A 217 -33.80 3.39 2.48
C GLY A 217 -33.16 4.26 3.57
N GLY A 218 -31.83 4.29 3.67
CA GLY A 218 -31.09 4.99 4.73
C GLY A 218 -30.81 4.15 5.99
N GLU A 219 -31.34 2.93 6.10
CA GLU A 219 -31.07 2.00 7.19
C GLU A 219 -29.92 1.05 6.82
N VAL A 220 -29.06 0.74 7.78
CA VAL A 220 -27.95 -0.20 7.61
C VAL A 220 -28.50 -1.63 7.63
N VAL A 221 -28.26 -2.38 6.54
CA VAL A 221 -28.71 -3.77 6.40
C VAL A 221 -27.58 -4.79 6.55
N ALA A 222 -26.34 -4.39 6.24
CA ALA A 222 -25.14 -5.20 6.47
C ALA A 222 -23.90 -4.34 6.63
N ARG A 223 -22.92 -4.80 7.42
CA ARG A 223 -21.63 -4.12 7.58
C ARG A 223 -20.49 -5.07 7.95
N THR A 224 -19.25 -4.68 7.65
CA THR A 224 -18.04 -5.47 7.95
C THR A 224 -17.34 -5.10 9.26
N GLY A 225 -17.95 -4.31 10.15
CA GLY A 225 -17.37 -3.85 11.41
C GLY A 225 -18.33 -2.94 12.16
#